data_AF-A0A7C9A1I3-F1
#
_entry.id   AF-A0A7C9A1I3-F1
#
_cell.length_a   1.000
_cell.length_b   1.000
_cell.length_c   1.000
_cell.angle_alpha   90.00
_cell.angle_beta   90.00
_cell.angle_gamma   90.00
#
_symmetry.space_group_name_H-M   'P 1'
#
loop_
_entity.id
_entity.type
_entity.pdbx_description
1 polymer ?
#
loop_
_entity_poly.entity_id
_entity_poly.type
_entity_poly.pdbx_seq_one_letter_code
_entity_poly.pdbx_strand_id
1 'polypeptide(L)'
;MGRVHKFKESEDMWAMGAIMAELFTLRPLFPGLSEPDEIYKICSVIGTPTENSWSHGLQLAGAMNYRFPQLPGVNLATLMPTVSEAAVNLIRSLCSWDPLKRPTAAEVLQHPFFQN
;
A
#
# COMPACT_ATOMS: atom_id res chain seq x y z
N MET A 1 20.82 -1.24 15.32
CA MET A 1 19.65 -0.77 16.11
C MET A 1 18.61 0.00 15.27
N GLY A 2 18.99 0.93 14.37
CA GLY A 2 18.00 1.80 13.67
C GLY A 2 17.18 1.21 12.51
N ARG A 3 17.61 0.12 11.85
CA ARG A 3 16.88 -0.43 10.69
C ARG A 3 15.58 -1.16 11.06
N VAL A 4 15.58 -1.94 12.16
CA VAL A 4 14.42 -2.75 12.58
C VAL A 4 13.23 -1.85 12.94
N HIS A 5 13.47 -0.76 13.65
CA HIS A 5 12.42 0.20 14.00
C HIS A 5 11.79 0.86 12.76
N LYS A 6 12.60 1.20 11.75
CA LYS A 6 12.12 1.82 10.51
C LYS A 6 11.24 0.88 9.69
N PHE A 7 11.55 -0.43 9.67
CA PHE A 7 10.71 -1.42 8.98
C PHE A 7 9.38 -1.61 9.68
N LYS A 8 9.39 -1.76 11.01
CA LYS A 8 8.17 -1.89 11.81
C LYS A 8 7.23 -0.70 11.61
N GLU A 9 7.78 0.52 11.64
CA GLU A 9 7.00 1.73 11.37
C GLU A 9 6.37 1.67 9.97
N SER A 10 7.13 1.31 8.93
CA SER A 10 6.59 1.22 7.57
C SER A 10 5.52 0.14 7.37
N GLU A 11 5.54 -0.93 8.18
CA GLU A 11 4.49 -1.96 8.23
C GLU A 11 3.21 -1.40 8.87
N ASP A 12 3.34 -0.67 9.98
CA ASP A 12 2.22 0.02 10.64
C ASP A 12 1.58 1.05 9.68
N MET A 13 2.39 1.78 8.90
CA MET A 13 1.89 2.74 7.91
C MET A 13 1.12 2.08 6.75
N TRP A 14 1.52 0.88 6.33
CA TRP A 14 0.74 0.10 5.35
C TRP A 14 -0.62 -0.31 5.93
N ALA A 15 -0.61 -0.86 7.15
CA ALA A 15 -1.85 -1.24 7.84
C ALA A 15 -2.79 -0.04 8.00
N MET A 16 -2.25 1.13 8.34
CA MET A 16 -3.03 2.37 8.40
C MET A 16 -3.68 2.72 7.06
N GLY A 17 -2.98 2.59 5.93
CA GLY A 17 -3.57 2.81 4.60
C GLY A 17 -4.76 1.88 4.31
N ALA A 18 -4.60 0.58 4.61
CA ALA A 18 -5.66 -0.41 4.44
C ALA A 18 -6.87 -0.12 5.35
N ILE A 19 -6.63 0.18 6.64
CA ILE A 19 -7.68 0.51 7.62
C ILE A 19 -8.40 1.79 7.22
N MET A 20 -7.68 2.84 6.81
CA MET A 20 -8.30 4.09 6.33
C MET A 20 -9.23 3.82 5.15
N ALA A 21 -8.80 3.01 4.19
CA ALA A 21 -9.64 2.65 3.05
C ALA A 21 -10.90 1.88 3.46
N GLU A 22 -10.76 0.94 4.39
CA GLU A 22 -11.88 0.16 4.91
C GLU A 22 -12.86 1.02 5.73
N LEU A 23 -12.38 1.98 6.52
CA LEU A 23 -13.24 2.91 7.25
C LEU A 23 -14.11 3.76 6.31
N PHE A 24 -13.58 4.18 5.17
CA PHE A 24 -14.34 4.97 4.20
C PHE A 24 -15.33 4.15 3.37
N THR A 25 -14.99 2.89 3.06
CA THR A 25 -15.77 2.06 2.12
C THR A 25 -16.63 1.01 2.83
N LEU A 26 -16.41 0.79 4.13
CA LEU A 26 -16.95 -0.31 4.93
C LEU A 26 -16.69 -1.69 4.31
N ARG A 27 -15.60 -1.80 3.53
CA ARG A 27 -15.17 -3.03 2.87
C ARG A 27 -13.65 -3.14 2.93
N PRO A 28 -13.10 -4.33 3.20
CA PRO A 28 -11.65 -4.53 3.17
C PRO A 28 -11.07 -4.16 1.80
N LEU A 29 -9.99 -3.37 1.81
CA LEU A 29 -9.28 -2.97 0.58
C LEU A 29 -8.61 -4.17 -0.08
N PHE A 30 -8.06 -5.08 0.73
CA PHE A 30 -7.41 -6.31 0.28
C PHE A 30 -8.06 -7.52 0.99
N PRO A 31 -9.12 -8.10 0.42
CA PRO A 31 -9.83 -9.23 1.05
C PRO A 31 -9.22 -10.58 0.64
N GLY A 32 -7.98 -10.86 1.05
CA GLY A 32 -7.35 -12.15 0.79
C GLY A 32 -7.80 -13.24 1.77
N LEU A 33 -7.95 -14.46 1.25
CA LEU A 33 -8.35 -15.64 2.03
C LEU A 33 -7.17 -16.57 2.37
N SER A 34 -6.00 -16.31 1.80
CA SER A 34 -4.74 -17.03 2.00
C SER A 34 -3.57 -16.14 1.59
N GLU A 35 -2.32 -16.47 1.94
CA GLU A 35 -1.16 -15.65 1.57
C GLU A 35 -1.04 -15.43 0.05
N PRO A 36 -1.21 -16.43 -0.84
CA PRO A 36 -1.16 -16.20 -2.29
C PRO A 36 -2.32 -15.34 -2.79
N ASP A 37 -3.52 -15.52 -2.22
CA ASP A 37 -4.70 -14.73 -2.58
C ASP A 37 -4.53 -13.27 -2.11
N GLU A 38 -3.96 -13.03 -0.93
CA GLU A 38 -3.66 -11.69 -0.42
C GLU A 38 -2.72 -10.94 -1.36
N ILE A 39 -1.62 -11.56 -1.82
CA ILE A 39 -0.74 -10.95 -2.81
C ILE A 39 -1.48 -10.67 -4.13
N TYR A 40 -2.36 -11.58 -4.55
CA TYR A 40 -3.20 -11.36 -5.72
C TYR A 40 -4.14 -10.16 -5.53
N LYS A 41 -4.81 -10.01 -4.38
CA LYS A 41 -5.67 -8.86 -4.08
C LYS A 41 -4.88 -7.56 -4.07
N ILE A 42 -3.70 -7.54 -3.44
CA ILE A 42 -2.83 -6.38 -3.44
C ILE A 42 -2.46 -5.98 -4.88
N CYS A 43 -1.94 -6.92 -5.68
CA CYS A 43 -1.60 -6.65 -7.09
C CYS A 43 -2.83 -6.21 -7.91
N SER A 44 -4.03 -6.71 -7.61
CA SER A 44 -5.25 -6.32 -8.32
C SER A 44 -5.64 -4.86 -8.08
N VAL A 45 -5.27 -4.31 -6.92
CA VAL A 45 -5.60 -2.94 -6.53
C VAL A 45 -4.47 -1.97 -6.88
N ILE A 46 -3.24 -2.23 -6.40
CA ILE A 46 -2.11 -1.29 -6.56
C ILE A 46 -1.16 -1.66 -7.72
N GLY A 47 -1.45 -2.74 -8.43
CA GLY A 47 -0.64 -3.21 -9.55
C GLY A 47 0.53 -4.10 -9.11
N THR A 48 1.12 -4.78 -10.09
CA THR A 48 2.34 -5.57 -9.93
C THR A 48 3.51 -4.66 -9.56
N PRO A 49 4.40 -5.06 -8.63
CA PRO A 49 5.62 -4.30 -8.42
C PRO A 49 6.48 -4.26 -9.69
N THR A 50 7.08 -3.10 -9.94
CA THR A 50 7.99 -2.81 -11.04
C THR A 50 9.32 -2.33 -10.49
N GLU A 51 10.37 -2.24 -11.32
CA GLU A 51 11.65 -1.66 -10.91
C GLU A 51 11.49 -0.24 -10.32
N ASN A 52 10.56 0.54 -10.87
CA ASN A 52 10.28 1.90 -10.38
C ASN A 52 9.50 1.90 -9.06
N SER A 53 8.61 0.93 -8.84
CA SER A 53 7.79 0.90 -7.64
C SER A 53 8.47 0.18 -6.47
N TRP A 54 9.27 -0.88 -6.71
CA TRP A 54 9.95 -1.66 -5.66
C TRP A 54 11.03 -2.63 -6.20
N SER A 55 12.13 -2.10 -6.78
CA SER A 55 13.25 -2.89 -7.31
C SER A 55 13.83 -3.92 -6.33
N HIS A 56 14.05 -3.52 -5.07
CA HIS A 56 14.58 -4.44 -4.05
C HIS A 56 13.64 -5.63 -3.77
N GLY A 57 12.32 -5.41 -3.77
CA GLY A 57 11.34 -6.48 -3.60
C GLY A 57 11.36 -7.48 -4.76
N LEU A 58 11.55 -7.00 -5.99
CA LEU A 58 11.70 -7.87 -7.17
C LEU A 58 12.97 -8.73 -7.08
N GLN A 59 14.08 -8.18 -6.58
CA GLN A 59 15.31 -8.95 -6.35
C GLN A 59 15.11 -10.05 -5.31
N LEU A 60 14.46 -9.74 -4.18
CA LEU A 60 14.14 -10.73 -3.14
C LEU A 60 13.21 -11.83 -3.66
N ALA A 61 12.15 -11.47 -4.39
CA ALA A 61 11.25 -12.44 -5.00
C ALA A 61 11.98 -13.35 -6.00
N GLY A 62 12.87 -12.80 -6.82
CA GLY A 62 13.70 -13.56 -7.74
C GLY A 62 14.60 -14.58 -7.03
N ALA A 63 15.23 -14.20 -5.92
CA ALA A 63 16.05 -15.11 -5.10
C ALA A 63 15.24 -16.27 -4.50
N MET A 64 13.94 -16.06 -4.28
CA MET A 64 12.99 -17.07 -3.79
C MET A 64 12.27 -17.83 -4.92
N ASN A 65 12.62 -17.56 -6.18
CA ASN A 65 11.91 -18.07 -7.37
C ASN A 65 10.38 -17.77 -7.33
N TYR A 66 10.00 -16.65 -6.71
CA TYR A 66 8.63 -16.18 -6.63
C TYR A 66 8.33 -15.20 -7.77
N ARG A 67 7.14 -15.29 -8.34
CA ARG A 67 6.65 -14.36 -9.38
C ARG A 67 5.34 -13.75 -8.93
N PHE A 68 5.29 -12.42 -8.94
CA PHE A 68 4.06 -11.70 -8.66
C PHE A 68 3.02 -11.93 -9.77
N PRO A 69 1.71 -11.95 -9.43
CA PRO A 69 0.63 -11.86 -10.40
C PRO A 69 0.81 -10.62 -11.30
N GLN A 70 0.64 -10.79 -12.60
CA GLN A 70 0.79 -9.70 -13.57
C GLN A 70 -0.54 -8.96 -13.75
N LEU A 71 -0.74 -7.93 -12.93
CA LEU A 71 -1.95 -7.10 -12.88
C LEU A 71 -1.58 -5.62 -13.03
N PRO A 72 -2.36 -4.83 -13.79
CA PRO A 72 -2.09 -3.41 -13.99
C PRO A 72 -2.48 -2.55 -12.77
N GLY A 73 -3.20 -3.12 -11.81
CA GLY A 73 -3.85 -2.38 -10.73
C GLY A 73 -5.07 -1.61 -11.24
N VAL A 74 -5.67 -0.82 -10.37
CA VAL A 74 -6.80 0.07 -10.71
C VAL A 74 -6.51 1.50 -10.25
N ASN A 75 -7.25 2.45 -10.80
CA ASN A 75 -7.28 3.78 -10.21
C ASN A 75 -8.03 3.72 -8.87
N LEU A 76 -7.31 3.81 -7.74
CA LEU A 76 -7.89 3.70 -6.40
C LEU A 76 -9.13 4.59 -6.17
N ALA A 77 -9.19 5.77 -6.80
CA ALA A 77 -10.35 6.67 -6.69
C ALA A 77 -11.66 6.02 -7.21
N THR A 78 -11.57 5.09 -8.17
CA THR A 78 -12.75 4.40 -8.71
C THR A 78 -13.31 3.36 -7.74
N LEU A 79 -12.50 2.85 -6.80
CA LEU A 79 -12.96 1.98 -5.72
C LEU A 79 -13.64 2.77 -4.59
N MET A 80 -13.39 4.09 -4.52
CA MET A 80 -13.75 4.95 -3.40
C MET A 80 -14.38 6.28 -3.89
N PRO A 81 -15.46 6.24 -4.70
CA PRO A 81 -15.93 7.41 -5.45
C PRO A 81 -16.46 8.57 -4.58
N THR A 82 -16.81 8.30 -3.33
CA THR A 82 -17.33 9.29 -2.36
C THR A 82 -16.24 9.87 -1.45
N VAL A 83 -15.00 9.40 -1.58
CA VAL A 83 -13.88 9.76 -0.72
C VAL A 83 -13.11 10.92 -1.32
N SER A 84 -12.67 11.85 -0.47
CA SER A 84 -11.95 13.05 -0.95
C SER A 84 -10.64 12.67 -1.65
N GLU A 85 -10.25 13.48 -2.64
CA GLU A 85 -9.00 13.25 -3.37
C GLU A 85 -7.78 13.23 -2.45
N ALA A 86 -7.76 14.11 -1.43
CA ALA A 86 -6.69 14.14 -0.42
C ALA A 86 -6.60 12.83 0.38
N ALA A 87 -7.74 12.23 0.75
CA ALA A 87 -7.76 10.94 1.45
C ALA A 87 -7.29 9.80 0.52
N VAL A 88 -7.77 9.76 -0.72
CA VAL A 88 -7.33 8.75 -1.71
C VAL A 88 -5.83 8.86 -1.99
N ASN A 89 -5.30 10.09 -2.08
CA ASN A 89 -3.88 10.34 -2.26
C ASN A 89 -3.05 9.80 -1.07
N LEU A 90 -3.50 10.07 0.15
CA LEU A 90 -2.86 9.56 1.36
C LEU A 90 -2.88 8.03 1.43
N ILE A 91 -4.02 7.40 1.16
CA ILE A 91 -4.13 5.93 1.14
C ILE A 91 -3.16 5.33 0.10
N ARG A 92 -3.07 5.94 -1.09
CA ARG A 92 -2.14 5.49 -2.13
C ARG A 92 -0.68 5.55 -1.68
N SER A 93 -0.26 6.61 -0.98
CA SER A 93 1.12 6.73 -0.49
C SER A 93 1.43 5.73 0.62
N LEU A 94 0.49 5.52 1.55
CA LEU A 94 0.57 4.53 2.62
C LEU A 94 0.66 3.10 2.08
N CYS A 95 -0.10 2.78 1.03
CA CYS A 95 -0.10 1.47 0.36
C CYS A 95 0.95 1.35 -0.76
N SER A 96 2.10 2.03 -0.62
CA SER A 96 3.21 1.87 -1.56
C SER A 96 3.91 0.52 -1.39
N TRP A 97 4.30 -0.11 -2.52
CA TRP A 97 5.09 -1.35 -2.50
C TRP A 97 6.41 -1.17 -1.75
N ASP A 98 7.17 -0.12 -2.09
CA ASP A 98 8.42 0.20 -1.41
C ASP A 98 8.15 0.77 -0.01
N PRO A 99 8.55 0.07 1.07
CA PRO A 99 8.35 0.55 2.43
C PRO A 99 9.06 1.89 2.70
N LEU A 100 10.11 2.22 1.95
CA LEU A 100 10.83 3.50 2.07
C LEU A 100 10.08 4.67 1.44
N LYS A 101 9.06 4.41 0.61
CA LYS A 101 8.21 5.44 0.01
C LYS A 101 6.94 5.70 0.81
N ARG A 102 6.68 4.92 1.86
CA ARG A 102 5.55 5.16 2.76
C ARG A 102 5.89 6.33 3.68
N PRO A 103 5.00 7.32 3.85
CA PRO A 103 5.23 8.43 4.77
C PRO A 103 5.25 7.91 6.21
N THR A 104 6.09 8.51 7.05
CA THR A 104 6.08 8.33 8.51
C THR A 104 4.79 8.90 9.11
N ALA A 105 4.45 8.49 10.34
CA ALA A 105 3.29 9.04 11.04
C ALA A 105 3.36 10.57 11.19
N ALA A 106 4.55 11.12 11.42
CA ALA A 106 4.76 12.57 11.51
C ALA A 106 4.49 13.28 10.17
N GLU A 107 4.94 12.72 9.05
CA GLU A 107 4.66 13.25 7.71
C GLU A 107 3.17 13.15 7.36
N VAL A 108 2.51 12.06 7.77
CA VAL A 108 1.06 11.89 7.58
C VAL A 108 0.26 12.99 8.29
N LEU A 109 0.63 13.37 9.51
CA LEU A 109 -0.04 14.46 10.24
C LEU A 109 0.11 15.82 9.55
N GLN A 110 1.11 15.98 8.66
CA GLN A 110 1.29 17.17 7.84
C GLN A 110 0.65 17.04 6.44
N HIS A 111 -0.02 15.93 6.14
CA HIS A 111 -0.65 15.71 4.84
C HIS A 111 -1.89 16.61 4.67
N PRO A 112 -2.20 17.13 3.45
CA PRO A 112 -3.38 17.95 3.20
C PRO A 112 -4.71 17.36 3.68
N PHE A 113 -4.79 16.04 3.81
CA PHE A 113 -5.96 15.36 4.39
C PHE A 113 -6.28 15.80 5.83
N PHE A 114 -5.25 16.12 6.64
CA PHE A 114 -5.37 16.54 8.03
C PHE A 114 -5.26 18.06 8.23
N GLN A 115 -5.11 18.84 7.16
CA GLN A 115 -4.92 20.30 7.22
C GLN A 115 -6.21 21.10 6.96
N ASN A 116 -7.38 20.44 7.04
CA ASN A 116 -8.69 21.06 6.90
C ASN A 116 -9.33 21.34 8.26
#